data_AF-A0A842XDV9-F1
#
_entry.id   AF-A0A842XDV9-F1
#
_cell.length_a   1.000
_cell.length_b   1.000
_cell.length_c   1.000
_cell.angle_alpha   90.00
_cell.angle_beta   90.00
_cell.angle_gamma   90.00
#
_symmetry.space_group_name_H-M   'P 1'
#
loop_
_entity.id
_entity.type
_entity.pdbx_description
1 polymer ?
#
loop_
_entity_poly.entity_id
_entity_poly.type
_entity_poly.pdbx_seq_one_letter_code
_entity_poly.pdbx_strand_id
1 'polypeptide(L)' 'MFKVGDTVEVLKGDYRGRTGRVTKVREAYQQSRLAKFHFGKHRITVDLGKDERSGKHIPLQEFSERGIRKLS' A
#
# COMPACT_ATOMS: atom_id res chain seq x y z
N MET A 1 9.36 -7.22 2.73
CA MET A 1 9.75 -5.82 2.48
C MET A 1 9.31 -5.45 1.08
N PHE A 2 8.48 -4.41 0.95
CA PHE A 2 7.97 -3.94 -0.34
C PHE A 2 8.97 -2.99 -0.98
N LYS A 3 9.07 -3.03 -2.32
CA LYS A 3 9.89 -2.12 -3.13
C LYS A 3 9.03 -1.48 -4.21
N VAL A 4 9.45 -0.30 -4.66
CA VAL A 4 8.85 0.32 -5.84
C VAL A 4 8.96 -0.63 -7.02
N GLY A 5 7.85 -0.81 -7.73
CA GLY A 5 7.74 -1.73 -8.85
C GLY A 5 7.15 -3.10 -8.51
N ASP A 6 7.10 -3.47 -7.23
CA ASP A 6 6.50 -4.74 -6.79
C ASP A 6 5.02 -4.81 -7.18
N THR A 7 4.56 -5.99 -7.59
CA THR A 7 3.14 -6.26 -7.81
C THR A 7 2.52 -6.76 -6.51
N VAL A 8 1.42 -6.14 -6.11
CA VAL A 8 0.73 -6.44 -4.85
C VAL A 8 -0.77 -6.62 -5.06
N GLU A 9 -1.39 -7.37 -4.16
CA GLU A 9 -2.83 -7.53 -4.05
C GLU A 9 -3.33 -6.89 -2.77
N VAL A 10 -4.44 -6.14 -2.85
CA VAL A 10 -5.09 -5.54 -1.68
C VAL A 10 -5.92 -6.59 -0.95
N LEU A 11 -5.70 -6.73 0.36
CA LEU A 11 -6.37 -7.75 1.18
C LEU A 11 -7.61 -7.21 1.92
N LYS A 12 -7.75 -5.89 2.06
CA LYS A 12 -8.78 -5.25 2.89
C LYS A 12 -9.29 -3.93 2.30
N GLY A 13 -10.50 -3.53 2.69
CA GLY A 13 -11.14 -2.28 2.26
C GLY A 13 -11.84 -2.40 0.90
N ASP A 14 -12.25 -1.26 0.34
CA ASP A 14 -13.05 -1.19 -0.90
C ASP A 14 -12.33 -1.70 -2.15
N TYR A 15 -11.00 -1.80 -2.08
CA TYR A 15 -10.15 -2.29 -3.16
C TYR A 15 -9.72 -3.75 -2.97
N ARG A 16 -10.27 -4.47 -2.00
CA ARG A 16 -9.91 -5.87 -1.73
C ARG A 16 -10.02 -6.74 -2.99
N GLY A 17 -8.99 -7.53 -3.25
CA GLY A 17 -8.87 -8.40 -4.42
C GLY A 17 -8.33 -7.68 -5.66
N ARG A 18 -8.19 -6.35 -5.66
CA ARG A 18 -7.50 -5.66 -6.74
C ARG A 18 -5.99 -5.85 -6.63
N THR A 19 -5.38 -6.02 -7.79
CA THR A 19 -3.94 -5.99 -7.95
C THR A 19 -3.49 -4.60 -8.36
N GLY A 20 -2.28 -4.24 -7.98
CA GLY A 20 -1.68 -2.97 -8.32
C GLY A 20 -0.18 -2.99 -8.18
N ARG A 21 0.46 -1.89 -8.59
CA ARG A 21 1.90 -1.76 -8.56
C ARG A 21 2.33 -0.77 -7.49
N VAL A 22 3.33 -1.14 -6.71
CA VAL A 22 3.90 -0.23 -5.71
C VAL A 22 4.62 0.91 -6.41
N THR A 23 4.18 2.14 -6.17
CA THR A 23 4.80 3.35 -6.72
C THR A 23 5.66 4.07 -5.68
N LYS A 24 5.39 3.84 -4.39
CA LYS A 24 6.14 4.49 -3.31
C LYS A 24 6.12 3.65 -2.04
N VAL A 25 7.24 3.64 -1.33
CA VAL A 25 7.34 3.06 0.02
C VAL A 25 7.91 4.14 0.92
N ARG A 26 7.16 4.50 1.97
CA ARG A 26 7.58 5.46 2.99
C ARG A 26 7.66 4.74 4.33
N GLU A 27 8.78 4.88 5.01
CA GLU A 27 8.89 4.48 6.40
C GLU A 27 8.13 5.49 7.27
N ALA A 28 7.06 5.07 7.93
CA ALA A 28 6.41 5.92 8.94
C ALA A 28 7.20 5.78 10.25
N TYR A 29 8.24 6.60 10.40
CA TYR A 29 8.88 6.82 11.69
C TYR A 29 7.94 7.64 12.58
N GLN A 30 7.10 6.98 13.39
CA GLN A 30 6.51 7.68 14.53
C GLN A 30 7.58 7.83 15.61
N GLN A 31 8.20 9.00 15.68
CA GLN A 31 8.90 9.43 16.90
C GLN A 31 7.84 9.69 17.99
N SER A 32 7.42 8.64 18.67
CA SER A 32 6.60 8.81 19.87
C SER A 32 7.52 9.14 21.04
N ARG A 33 7.39 10.35 21.60
CA ARG A 33 8.21 10.85 22.73
C ARG A 33 8.00 10.03 24.03
N LEU A 34 7.04 9.11 24.05
CA LEU A 34 6.60 8.35 25.23
C LEU A 34 6.79 6.84 25.14
N ALA A 35 7.26 6.29 24.02
CA ALA A 35 7.36 4.83 23.88
C ALA A 35 8.53 4.42 22.98
N LYS A 36 9.48 3.66 23.56
CA LYS A 36 10.52 2.88 22.87
C LYS A 36 9.93 1.73 22.03
N PHE A 37 8.82 1.94 21.32
CA PHE A 37 8.21 0.94 20.48
C PHE A 37 8.28 1.39 19.02
N HIS A 38 9.39 1.00 18.38
CA HIS A 38 9.63 1.14 16.95
C HIS A 38 8.75 0.17 16.17
N PHE A 39 7.46 0.48 15.98
CA PHE A 39 6.70 -0.21 14.96
C PHE A 39 7.02 0.44 13.62
N GLY A 40 7.97 -0.14 12.89
CA GLY A 40 8.28 0.17 11.49
C GLY A 40 7.09 -0.08 10.59
N LYS A 41 6.12 0.85 10.60
CA LYS A 41 4.93 0.80 9.76
C LYS A 41 5.29 1.43 8.42
N HIS A 42 5.59 0.64 7.41
CA HIS A 42 5.74 1.18 6.06
C HIS A 42 4.35 1.59 5.53
N ARG A 43 4.25 2.80 5.00
CA ARG A 43 3.14 3.23 4.13
C ARG A 43 3.54 2.96 2.69
N ILE A 44 2.73 2.15 2.02
CA ILE A 44 2.97 1.71 0.65
C ILE A 44 1.90 2.32 -0.25
N THR A 45 2.32 3.16 -1.19
CA THR A 45 1.43 3.71 -2.21
C THR A 45 1.37 2.73 -3.38
N VAL A 46 0.16 2.38 -3.77
CA VAL A 46 -0.13 1.42 -4.83
C VAL A 46 -0.97 2.10 -5.90
N ASP A 47 -0.54 1.97 -7.15
CA ASP A 47 -1.34 2.29 -8.33
C ASP A 47 -2.21 1.09 -8.69
N LEU A 48 -3.53 1.27 -8.58
CA LEU A 48 -4.55 0.26 -8.90
C LEU A 48 -5.03 0.37 -10.35
N GLY A 49 -4.49 1.31 -11.13
CA GLY A 49 -4.82 1.51 -12.54
C GLY A 49 -6.16 2.20 -12.73
N LYS A 50 -6.99 1.67 -13.63
CA LYS A 50 -8.30 2.22 -13.94
C LYS A 50 -9.39 1.32 -13.40
N ASP A 51 -10.48 1.93 -12.97
CA ASP A 51 -11.66 1.21 -12.57
C ASP A 51 -12.36 0.65 -13.82
N GLU A 52 -12.51 -0.67 -13.88
CA GLU A 52 -13.08 -1.35 -15.06
C GLU A 52 -14.54 -0.98 -15.33
N ARG A 53 -15.31 -0.59 -14.30
CA ARG A 53 -16.71 -0.21 -14.46
C ARG A 53 -16.88 1.20 -15.01
N SER A 54 -16.09 2.14 -14.49
CA SER A 54 -16.23 3.57 -14.83
C SER A 54 -15.22 4.05 -15.87
N GLY A 55 -14.18 3.27 -16.19
CA GLY A 55 -13.06 3.65 -17.05
C GLY A 55 -12.17 4.75 -16.46
N LYS A 56 -12.49 5.26 -15.26
CA LYS A 56 -11.76 6.35 -14.61
C LYS A 56 -10.52 5.82 -13.92
N HIS A 57 -9.47 6.63 -13.92
CA HIS A 57 -8.25 6.29 -13.17
C HIS A 57 -8.54 6.32 -11.67
N ILE A 58 -8.11 5.26 -10.97
CA ILE A 58 -8.24 5.15 -9.53
C ILE A 58 -7.09 5.98 -8.93
N PRO A 59 -7.36 6.90 -8.01
CA PRO A 59 -6.29 7.64 -7.35
C PRO A 59 -5.33 6.68 -6.63
N LEU A 60 -4.07 7.09 -6.50
CA LEU A 60 -3.06 6.32 -5.79
C LEU A 60 -3.51 6.07 -4.34
N GLN A 61 -3.55 4.80 -3.93
CA GLN A 61 -4.01 4.41 -2.61
C GLN A 61 -2.83 4.06 -1.70
N GLU A 62 -2.86 4.55 -0.46
CA GLU A 62 -1.88 4.19 0.56
C GLU A 62 -2.38 3.03 1.42
N PHE A 63 -1.55 2.00 1.55
CA PHE A 63 -1.82 0.83 2.37
C PHE A 63 -0.72 0.61 3.40
N SER A 64 -1.08 -0.06 4.49
CA SER A 64 -0.09 -0.66 5.40
C SER A 64 0.37 -2.02 4.86
N GLU A 65 1.53 -2.49 5.30
CA GLU A 65 2.05 -3.83 4.98
C GLU A 65 1.06 -4.97 5.28
N ARG A 66 0.18 -4.80 6.27
CA ARG A 66 -0.84 -5.79 6.62
C ARG A 66 -2.10 -5.72 5.74
N GLY A 67 -2.23 -4.66 4.94
CA GLY A 67 -3.37 -4.43 4.05
C GLY A 67 -3.14 -4.94 2.64
N ILE A 68 -1.92 -5.36 2.30
CA ILE A 68 -1.54 -5.82 0.95
C ILE A 68 -0.66 -7.07 1.03
N ARG A 69 -0.65 -7.87 -0.03
CA ARG A 69 0.19 -9.06 -0.21
C ARG A 69 1.05 -8.91 -1.45
N LYS A 70 2.35 -9.19 -1.34
CA LYS A 70 3.25 -9.23 -2.50
C LYS A 70 2.97 -10.47 -3.35
N LEU A 71 2.88 -10.30 -4.67
CA LEU A 71 2.62 -11.39 -5.63
C LEU A 71 3.86 -11.83 -6.43
N SER A 72 4.89 -10.99 -6.52
CA SER A 72 6.13 -11.23 -7.28
C SER A 72 7.32 -10.61 -6.57
#